data_AF-A0A7S4JG18-F1
#
_entry.id   AF-A0A7S4JG18-F1
#
_cell.length_a   1.000
_cell.length_b   1.000
_cell.length_c   1.000
_cell.angle_alpha   90.00
_cell.angle_beta   90.00
_cell.angle_gamma   90.00
#
_symmetry.space_group_name_H-M   'P 1'
#
loop_
_entity.id
_entity.type
_entity.pdbx_description
1 polymer ?
#
loop_
_entity_poly.entity_id
_entity_poly.type
_entity_poly.pdbx_seq_one_letter_code
_entity_poly.pdbx_strand_id
1 'polypeptide(L)'
;VGEVAFLAVLTTSLVFFLCWSSPCIPTPKCPPFDSDLCDIDCCDQPSLPLNAFNCETGAYNPMATLIYSPLDQSVQHLFHSCRHIPYPTLALFFIFTLFLGCITYGADVPSGVFVPCMVSGAAFGRIIGELVANNSDWEDQTDAGTYALIGATALLGGVSRMTISNAVI
;
A
#
# COMPACT_ATOMS: atom_id res chain seq x y z
N VAL A 1 6.90 -16.99 -24.17
CA VAL A 1 7.40 -15.65 -24.57
C VAL A 1 6.31 -14.69 -25.03
N GLY A 2 5.56 -14.96 -26.11
CA GLY A 2 4.53 -14.02 -26.60
C GLY A 2 3.45 -13.67 -25.57
N GLU A 3 2.95 -14.68 -24.85
CA GLU A 3 2.00 -14.51 -23.73
C GLU A 3 2.55 -13.62 -22.62
N VAL A 4 3.76 -13.91 -22.12
CA VAL A 4 4.41 -13.11 -21.06
C VAL A 4 4.60 -11.66 -21.49
N ALA A 5 4.98 -11.40 -22.75
CA ALA A 5 5.10 -10.05 -23.28
C ALA A 5 3.73 -9.33 -23.35
N PHE A 6 2.68 -10.04 -23.76
CA PHE A 6 1.31 -9.50 -23.75
C PHE A 6 0.83 -9.17 -22.34
N LEU A 7 1.05 -10.06 -21.36
CA LEU A 7 0.71 -9.85 -19.96
C LEU A 7 1.49 -8.68 -19.34
N ALA A 8 2.78 -8.53 -19.66
CA ALA A 8 3.59 -7.39 -19.22
C ALA A 8 3.07 -6.06 -19.79
N VAL A 9 2.70 -6.01 -21.07
CA VAL A 9 2.11 -4.81 -21.69
C VAL A 9 0.73 -4.50 -21.11
N LEU A 10 -0.10 -5.52 -20.88
CA LEU A 10 -1.44 -5.38 -20.30
C LEU A 10 -1.37 -4.85 -18.86
N THR A 11 -0.55 -5.46 -18.00
CA THR A 11 -0.40 -5.07 -16.59
C THR A 11 0.18 -3.66 -16.45
N THR A 12 1.23 -3.32 -17.20
CA THR A 12 1.82 -1.96 -17.19
C THR A 12 0.84 -0.90 -17.70
N SER A 13 0.06 -1.20 -18.74
CA SER A 13 -1.00 -0.31 -19.25
C SER A 13 -2.09 -0.08 -18.19
N LEU A 14 -2.58 -1.15 -17.55
CA LEU A 14 -3.59 -1.05 -16.49
C LEU A 14 -3.08 -0.24 -15.29
N VAL A 15 -1.86 -0.50 -14.82
CA VAL A 15 -1.22 0.27 -13.74
C VAL A 15 -1.09 1.75 -14.11
N PHE A 16 -0.69 2.07 -15.33
CA PHE A 16 -0.58 3.46 -15.78
C PHE A 16 -1.94 4.17 -15.78
N PHE A 17 -2.99 3.52 -16.31
CA PHE A 17 -4.35 4.08 -16.27
C PHE A 17 -4.89 4.25 -14.84
N LEU A 18 -4.57 3.33 -13.93
CA LEU A 18 -4.94 3.43 -12.52
C LEU A 18 -4.29 4.64 -11.86
N CYS A 19 -2.96 4.76 -11.95
CA CYS A 19 -2.19 5.90 -11.45
C CYS A 19 -2.60 7.23 -12.10
N TRP A 20 -3.10 7.21 -13.34
CA TRP A 20 -3.66 8.39 -14.01
C TRP A 20 -5.03 8.80 -13.44
N SER A 21 -5.87 7.82 -13.08
CA SER A 21 -7.22 8.04 -12.55
C SER A 21 -7.28 8.38 -11.06
N SER A 22 -6.23 8.04 -10.30
CA SER A 22 -6.18 8.24 -8.84
C SER A 22 -6.00 9.71 -8.44
N PRO A 23 -6.69 10.21 -7.40
CA PRO A 23 -6.57 11.60 -6.98
C PRO A 23 -5.20 11.92 -6.37
N CYS A 24 -4.67 13.10 -6.72
CA CYS A 24 -3.52 13.70 -6.05
C CYS A 24 -3.89 14.18 -4.64
N ILE A 25 -3.00 13.97 -3.67
CA ILE A 25 -3.16 14.42 -2.29
C ILE A 25 -2.04 15.42 -1.98
N PRO A 26 -2.30 16.58 -1.33
CA PRO A 26 -1.24 17.48 -0.92
C PRO A 26 -0.28 16.80 0.06
N THR A 27 1.02 17.05 -0.06
CA THR A 27 1.96 16.65 1.00
C THR A 27 1.79 17.60 2.18
N PRO A 28 1.47 17.12 3.40
CA PRO A 28 1.59 17.95 4.59
C PRO A 28 3.07 18.33 4.72
N LYS A 29 3.33 19.64 4.79
CA LYS A 29 4.66 20.15 5.07
C LYS A 29 4.84 20.07 6.59
N CYS A 30 5.65 19.14 7.09
CA CYS A 30 6.10 19.20 8.50
C CYS A 30 6.73 20.60 8.70
N PRO A 31 6.22 21.43 9.62
CA PRO A 31 6.84 22.71 9.91
C PRO A 31 8.21 22.48 10.55
N PRO A 32 9.26 23.21 10.17
CA PRO A 32 10.51 23.19 10.91
C PRO A 32 10.28 23.95 12.24
N PHE A 33 10.28 23.21 13.36
CA PHE A 33 10.19 23.75 14.72
C PHE A 33 8.93 24.61 15.03
N ASP A 34 7.77 23.96 15.17
CA ASP A 34 6.85 24.31 16.27
C ASP A 34 5.94 23.10 16.59
N SER A 35 6.06 22.57 17.81
CA SER A 35 5.11 21.62 18.40
C SER A 35 3.93 22.42 18.95
N ASP A 36 2.66 22.06 18.76
CA ASP A 36 1.99 21.07 19.61
C ASP A 36 0.66 20.55 18.97
N LEU A 37 0.49 20.67 17.64
CA LEU A 37 -0.81 20.39 16.97
C LEU A 37 -0.74 19.48 15.73
N CYS A 38 0.29 18.65 15.65
CA CYS A 38 0.43 17.60 14.64
C CYS A 38 0.99 16.36 15.34
N ASP A 39 0.47 15.16 15.04
CA ASP A 39 0.96 13.92 15.63
C ASP A 39 2.48 13.79 15.43
N ILE A 40 3.20 13.86 16.53
CA ILE A 40 4.66 14.07 16.56
C ILE A 40 5.39 12.86 15.96
N ASP A 41 4.80 11.67 16.13
CA ASP A 41 5.29 10.39 15.61
C ASP A 41 5.48 10.38 14.07
N CYS A 42 4.77 11.27 13.37
CA CYS A 42 4.67 11.29 11.92
C CYS A 42 5.76 12.09 11.21
N CYS A 43 6.45 13.00 11.90
CA CYS A 43 7.56 13.79 11.36
C CYS A 43 8.94 13.27 11.80
N ASP A 44 9.01 12.34 12.77
CA ASP A 44 10.25 11.66 13.20
C ASP A 44 10.59 10.42 12.33
N GLN A 45 9.62 9.89 11.58
CA GLN A 45 9.89 8.85 10.58
C GLN A 45 10.77 9.41 9.44
N PRO A 46 11.75 8.64 8.93
CA PRO A 46 12.54 9.05 7.78
C PRO A 46 11.61 9.34 6.59
N SER A 47 11.84 10.46 5.91
CA SER A 47 11.01 10.91 4.79
C SER A 47 11.20 10.04 3.55
N LEU A 48 10.52 8.90 3.53
CA LEU A 48 10.47 7.99 2.38
C LEU A 48 10.09 8.76 1.09
N PRO A 49 10.72 8.46 -0.05
CA PRO A 49 10.50 9.20 -1.28
C PRO A 49 9.09 8.97 -1.82
N LEU A 50 8.33 10.06 -1.94
CA LEU A 50 6.96 10.08 -2.45
C LEU A 50 6.95 10.29 -3.97
N ASN A 51 6.12 9.54 -4.69
CA ASN A 51 5.97 9.70 -6.14
C ASN A 51 4.85 10.70 -6.48
N ALA A 52 5.23 11.83 -7.09
CA ALA A 52 4.33 12.89 -7.55
C ALA A 52 3.75 12.63 -8.97
N PHE A 53 3.51 11.35 -9.32
CA PHE A 53 3.06 10.96 -10.66
C PHE A 53 1.77 11.71 -11.07
N ASN A 54 1.89 12.54 -12.11
CA ASN A 54 0.83 13.38 -12.66
C ASN A 54 0.21 14.39 -11.66
N CYS A 55 0.98 14.85 -10.66
CA CYS A 55 0.55 15.84 -9.67
C CYS A 55 1.36 17.15 -9.73
N GLU A 56 0.76 18.25 -9.27
CA GLU A 56 1.44 19.55 -9.13
C GLU A 56 2.48 19.54 -8.00
N THR A 57 3.41 20.51 -8.06
CA THR A 57 4.54 20.65 -7.13
C THR A 57 4.08 20.82 -5.68
N GLY A 58 4.26 19.79 -4.85
CA GLY A 58 3.79 19.75 -3.45
C GLY A 58 2.53 18.92 -3.23
N ALA A 59 2.05 18.22 -4.26
CA ALA A 59 1.14 17.09 -4.13
C ALA A 59 1.84 15.79 -4.54
N TYR A 60 1.35 14.67 -4.05
CA TYR A 60 1.84 13.33 -4.38
C TYR A 60 0.67 12.40 -4.72
N ASN A 61 0.97 11.34 -5.46
CA ASN A 61 -0.01 10.33 -5.82
C ASN A 61 0.22 9.09 -4.92
N PRO A 62 -0.70 8.77 -4.00
CA PRO A 62 -0.54 7.63 -3.09
C PRO A 62 -0.50 6.29 -3.83
N MET A 63 -1.27 6.13 -4.91
CA MET A 63 -1.31 4.89 -5.69
C MET A 63 0.01 4.69 -6.47
N ALA A 64 0.51 5.75 -7.10
CA ALA A 64 1.81 5.74 -7.76
C ALA A 64 2.98 5.54 -6.78
N THR A 65 2.86 6.03 -5.55
CA THR A 65 3.84 5.76 -4.49
C THR A 65 3.83 4.28 -4.12
N LEU A 66 2.68 3.64 -3.92
CA LEU A 66 2.61 2.21 -3.59
C LEU A 66 3.04 1.27 -4.74
N ILE A 67 2.84 1.67 -6.01
CA ILE A 67 3.12 0.81 -7.18
C ILE A 67 4.51 1.07 -7.82
N TYR A 68 4.98 2.32 -7.84
CA TYR A 68 6.26 2.67 -8.49
C TYR A 68 7.43 2.90 -7.52
N SER A 69 7.20 3.00 -6.21
CA SER A 69 8.31 2.93 -5.24
C SER A 69 8.80 1.48 -5.11
N PRO A 70 10.08 1.26 -4.73
CA PRO A 70 10.59 -0.08 -4.47
C PRO A 70 9.86 -0.72 -3.27
N LEU A 71 9.85 -2.06 -3.27
CA LEU A 71 8.94 -2.85 -2.44
C LEU A 71 9.17 -2.70 -0.93
N ASP A 72 10.42 -2.48 -0.51
CA ASP A 72 10.80 -2.17 0.87
C ASP A 72 10.15 -0.85 1.34
N GLN A 73 10.16 0.17 0.50
CA GLN A 73 9.54 1.46 0.77
C GLN A 73 8.02 1.37 0.71
N SER A 74 7.45 0.59 -0.21
CA SER A 74 6.00 0.38 -0.31
C SER A 74 5.39 -0.38 0.89
N VAL A 75 6.20 -1.16 1.62
CA VAL A 75 5.82 -1.88 2.86
C VAL A 75 6.06 -1.05 4.13
N GLN A 76 7.01 -0.10 4.10
CA GLN A 76 7.18 0.90 5.15
C GLN A 76 6.11 2.01 5.04
N HIS A 77 5.76 2.38 3.81
CA HIS A 77 4.41 2.84 3.50
C HIS A 77 3.38 1.75 3.83
N LEU A 78 2.14 2.11 4.13
CA LEU A 78 1.17 1.25 4.82
C LEU A 78 1.57 0.96 6.30
N PHE A 79 2.62 0.19 6.60
CA PHE A 79 2.91 -0.22 8.00
C PHE A 79 3.21 0.95 8.93
N HIS A 80 4.10 1.88 8.57
CA HIS A 80 4.47 3.04 9.40
C HIS A 80 3.79 4.33 8.90
N SER A 81 2.65 4.21 8.21
CA SER A 81 2.00 5.35 7.55
C SER A 81 0.99 6.07 8.43
N CYS A 82 1.49 7.01 9.24
CA CYS A 82 0.73 8.14 9.77
C CYS A 82 -0.15 8.89 8.74
N ARG A 83 0.17 8.75 7.45
CA ARG A 83 -0.60 9.41 6.39
C ARG A 83 -1.95 8.70 6.21
N HIS A 84 -3.04 9.42 6.42
CA HIS A 84 -4.37 8.99 5.98
C HIS A 84 -4.37 8.82 4.46
N ILE A 85 -4.67 7.60 3.99
CA ILE A 85 -4.83 7.29 2.56
C ILE A 85 -6.32 7.03 2.35
N PRO A 86 -6.99 7.70 1.41
CA PRO A 86 -8.43 7.58 1.24
C PRO A 86 -8.82 6.14 0.91
N TYR A 87 -9.82 5.64 1.64
CA TYR A 87 -10.44 4.32 1.48
C TYR A 87 -10.59 3.83 0.02
N PRO A 88 -11.16 4.62 -0.94
CA PRO A 88 -11.31 4.15 -2.33
C PRO A 88 -9.97 3.84 -3.00
N THR A 89 -8.90 4.57 -2.70
CA THR A 89 -7.57 4.32 -3.28
C THR A 89 -6.95 3.04 -2.74
N LEU A 90 -7.07 2.78 -1.43
CA LEU A 90 -6.64 1.51 -0.84
C LEU A 90 -7.45 0.32 -1.37
N ALA A 91 -8.77 0.47 -1.50
CA ALA A 91 -9.65 -0.57 -2.02
C ALA A 91 -9.37 -0.91 -3.48
N LEU A 92 -9.17 0.11 -4.33
CA LEU A 92 -8.71 -0.07 -5.71
C LEU A 92 -7.34 -0.76 -5.75
N PHE A 93 -6.37 -0.29 -4.97
CA PHE A 93 -5.05 -0.88 -4.91
C PHE A 93 -5.10 -2.37 -4.51
N PHE A 94 -5.88 -2.73 -3.49
CA PHE A 94 -6.09 -4.13 -3.07
C PHE A 94 -6.67 -4.98 -4.20
N ILE A 95 -7.81 -4.59 -4.78
CA ILE A 95 -8.50 -5.36 -5.83
C ILE A 95 -7.62 -5.54 -7.06
N PHE A 96 -7.00 -4.46 -7.55
CA PHE A 96 -6.16 -4.51 -8.74
C PHE A 96 -4.86 -5.29 -8.51
N THR A 97 -4.19 -5.13 -7.37
CA THR A 97 -2.96 -5.88 -7.07
C THR A 97 -3.23 -7.38 -6.95
N LEU A 98 -4.35 -7.76 -6.34
CA LEU A 98 -4.77 -9.16 -6.23
C LEU A 98 -5.14 -9.73 -7.61
N PHE A 99 -5.91 -9.00 -8.43
CA PHE A 99 -6.31 -9.42 -9.78
C PHE A 99 -5.12 -9.55 -10.74
N LEU A 100 -4.22 -8.55 -10.77
CA LEU A 100 -2.99 -8.60 -11.57
C LEU A 100 -2.06 -9.72 -11.07
N GLY A 101 -1.98 -9.94 -9.76
CA GLY A 101 -1.25 -11.05 -9.15
C GLY A 101 -1.76 -12.40 -9.62
N CYS A 102 -3.08 -12.64 -9.60
CA CYS A 102 -3.69 -13.86 -10.11
C CYS A 102 -3.40 -14.11 -11.60
N ILE A 103 -3.46 -13.07 -12.44
CA ILE A 103 -3.15 -13.18 -13.88
C ILE A 103 -1.66 -13.49 -14.10
N THR A 104 -0.77 -12.79 -13.38
CA THR A 104 0.69 -12.95 -13.55
C THR A 104 1.17 -14.31 -13.03
N TYR A 105 0.60 -14.81 -11.93
CA TYR A 105 0.93 -16.12 -11.37
C TYR A 105 0.46 -17.30 -12.24
N GLY A 106 -0.52 -17.08 -13.12
CA GLY A 106 -0.98 -18.09 -14.09
C GLY A 106 -0.05 -18.31 -15.28
N ALA A 107 0.99 -17.48 -15.46
CA ALA A 107 1.93 -17.58 -16.57
C ALA A 107 3.11 -18.51 -16.26
N ASP A 108 3.68 -19.16 -17.30
CA ASP A 108 4.91 -19.97 -17.23
C ASP A 108 6.17 -19.11 -16.99
N VAL A 109 6.24 -18.47 -15.81
CA VAL A 109 7.37 -17.65 -15.36
C VAL A 109 7.64 -17.91 -13.87
N PRO A 110 8.87 -18.31 -13.48
CA PRO A 110 9.24 -18.44 -12.07
C PRO A 110 9.21 -17.05 -11.41
N SER A 111 8.14 -16.77 -10.67
CA SER A 111 7.87 -15.48 -10.04
C SER A 111 7.37 -15.65 -8.60
N GLY A 112 7.73 -14.70 -7.73
CA GLY A 112 7.36 -14.72 -6.32
C GLY A 112 6.06 -13.95 -6.06
N VAL A 113 4.98 -14.64 -5.70
CA VAL A 113 3.68 -14.01 -5.36
C VAL A 113 3.64 -13.43 -3.93
N PHE A 114 4.66 -13.70 -3.12
CA PHE A 114 4.71 -13.30 -1.71
C PHE A 114 4.53 -11.78 -1.53
N VAL A 115 5.36 -10.96 -2.17
CA VAL A 115 5.32 -9.50 -1.97
C VAL A 115 4.01 -8.85 -2.43
N PRO A 116 3.45 -9.10 -3.63
CA PRO A 116 2.16 -8.50 -3.99
C PRO A 116 1.02 -8.93 -3.05
N CYS A 117 1.04 -10.15 -2.50
CA CYS A 117 0.11 -10.57 -1.45
C CYS A 117 0.37 -9.85 -0.11
N MET A 118 1.62 -9.60 0.26
CA MET A 118 1.97 -8.83 1.47
C MET A 118 1.43 -7.39 1.40
N VAL A 119 1.73 -6.67 0.32
CA VAL A 119 1.35 -5.25 0.17
C VAL A 119 -0.15 -5.08 -0.03
N SER A 120 -0.81 -5.97 -0.79
CA SER A 120 -2.27 -5.93 -0.92
C SER A 120 -3.00 -6.30 0.37
N GLY A 121 -2.50 -7.30 1.12
CA GLY A 121 -3.01 -7.64 2.44
C GLY A 121 -2.83 -6.50 3.45
N ALA A 122 -1.70 -5.79 3.41
CA ALA A 122 -1.45 -4.60 4.21
C ALA A 122 -2.44 -3.46 3.91
N ALA A 123 -2.74 -3.23 2.62
CA ALA A 123 -3.74 -2.24 2.21
C ALA A 123 -5.15 -2.62 2.69
N PHE A 124 -5.54 -3.90 2.59
CA PHE A 124 -6.80 -4.40 3.14
C PHE A 124 -6.86 -4.24 4.67
N GLY A 125 -5.77 -4.57 5.36
CA GLY A 125 -5.64 -4.37 6.80
C GLY A 125 -5.85 -2.92 7.22
N ARG A 126 -5.23 -1.95 6.52
CA ARG A 126 -5.48 -0.52 6.78
C ARG A 126 -6.94 -0.11 6.60
N ILE A 127 -7.63 -0.60 5.55
CA ILE A 127 -9.07 -0.31 5.37
C ILE A 127 -9.86 -0.75 6.60
N ILE A 128 -9.57 -1.94 7.15
CA ILE A 128 -10.23 -2.43 8.36
C ILE A 128 -9.83 -1.59 9.59
N GLY A 129 -8.55 -1.26 9.76
CA GLY A 129 -8.08 -0.45 10.90
C GLY A 129 -8.72 0.95 10.96
N GLU A 130 -8.78 1.65 9.82
CA GLU A 130 -9.37 3.00 9.74
C GLU A 130 -10.91 2.94 9.88
N LEU A 131 -11.57 1.92 9.32
CA LEU A 131 -13.00 1.66 9.57
C LEU A 131 -13.28 1.36 11.04
N VAL A 132 -12.40 0.62 11.71
CA VAL A 132 -12.53 0.28 13.12
C VAL A 132 -12.40 1.55 13.96
N ALA A 133 -11.32 2.32 13.78
CA ALA A 133 -11.09 3.60 14.47
C ALA A 133 -12.30 4.53 14.34
N ASN A 134 -12.77 4.80 13.12
CA ASN A 134 -13.90 5.70 12.86
C ASN A 134 -15.25 5.22 13.44
N ASN A 135 -15.40 3.94 13.76
CA ASN A 135 -16.63 3.41 14.39
C ASN A 135 -16.55 3.36 15.93
N SER A 136 -15.49 3.90 16.53
CA SER A 136 -15.15 3.68 17.93
C SER A 136 -14.57 4.88 18.65
N ASP A 137 -14.99 5.10 19.90
CA ASP A 137 -14.37 6.08 20.80
C ASP A 137 -12.97 5.66 21.32
N TRP A 138 -12.29 4.69 20.67
CA TRP A 138 -10.95 4.18 21.01
C TRP A 138 -9.88 4.54 19.96
N GLU A 139 -9.99 5.77 19.45
CA GLU A 139 -9.07 6.38 18.47
C GLU A 139 -7.60 6.34 18.96
N ASP A 140 -7.36 6.66 20.24
CA ASP A 140 -6.03 6.64 20.91
C ASP A 140 -5.33 5.26 21.01
N GLN A 141 -5.99 4.15 20.65
CA GLN A 141 -5.43 2.79 20.78
C GLN A 141 -5.41 2.00 19.47
N THR A 142 -5.82 2.59 18.34
CA THR A 142 -6.07 1.86 17.09
C THR A 142 -5.00 2.17 16.04
N ASP A 143 -3.80 1.63 16.23
CA ASP A 143 -2.71 1.75 15.25
C ASP A 143 -3.07 1.09 13.91
N ALA A 144 -3.33 1.89 12.88
CA ALA A 144 -3.62 1.39 11.53
C ALA A 144 -2.49 0.50 10.96
N GLY A 145 -1.25 0.68 11.41
CA GLY A 145 -0.10 -0.16 11.09
C GLY A 145 -0.22 -1.60 11.62
N THR A 146 -0.75 -1.78 12.83
CA THR A 146 -0.99 -3.11 13.42
C THR A 146 -2.05 -3.88 12.63
N TYR A 147 -3.13 -3.19 12.22
CA TYR A 147 -4.15 -3.78 11.34
C TYR A 147 -3.59 -4.10 9.95
N ALA A 148 -2.68 -3.28 9.40
CA ALA A 148 -1.98 -3.56 8.16
C ALA A 148 -1.13 -4.85 8.27
N LEU A 149 -0.38 -5.04 9.35
CA LEU A 149 0.42 -6.25 9.59
C LEU A 149 -0.47 -7.51 9.68
N ILE A 150 -1.59 -7.43 10.40
CA ILE A 150 -2.57 -8.52 10.50
C ILE A 150 -3.19 -8.83 9.13
N GLY A 151 -3.54 -7.82 8.34
CA GLY A 151 -4.06 -7.99 6.99
C GLY A 151 -3.06 -8.64 6.02
N ALA A 152 -1.79 -8.23 6.09
CA ALA A 152 -0.70 -8.81 5.31
C ALA A 152 -0.50 -10.29 5.62
N THR A 153 -0.37 -10.65 6.90
CA THR A 153 -0.19 -12.04 7.35
C THR A 153 -1.40 -12.92 7.04
N ALA A 154 -2.62 -12.39 7.16
CA ALA A 154 -3.84 -13.11 6.79
C ALA A 154 -3.89 -13.47 5.29
N LEU A 155 -3.59 -12.52 4.40
CA LEU A 155 -3.61 -12.78 2.96
C LEU A 155 -2.46 -13.69 2.51
N LEU A 156 -1.26 -13.49 3.06
CA LEU A 156 -0.10 -14.35 2.84
C LEU A 156 -0.37 -15.80 3.26
N GLY A 157 -0.92 -16.00 4.46
CA GLY A 157 -1.29 -17.33 4.97
C GLY A 157 -2.39 -17.98 4.13
N GLY A 158 -3.38 -17.21 3.68
CA GLY A 158 -4.47 -17.70 2.83
C GLY A 158 -4.01 -18.17 1.43
N VAL A 159 -3.13 -17.41 0.78
CA VAL A 159 -2.63 -17.73 -0.57
C VAL A 159 -1.57 -18.83 -0.55
N SER A 160 -0.58 -18.73 0.35
CA SER A 160 0.55 -19.67 0.39
C SER A 160 0.26 -20.99 1.10
N ARG A 161 -0.72 -21.00 2.02
CA ARG A 161 -0.98 -22.09 2.99
C ARG A 161 0.23 -22.45 3.88
N MET A 162 1.26 -21.61 3.94
CA MET A 162 2.48 -21.81 4.72
C MET A 162 2.40 -21.10 6.08
N THR A 163 1.66 -21.68 7.03
CA THR A 163 1.34 -21.00 8.31
C THR A 163 2.54 -20.80 9.24
N ILE A 164 3.34 -21.84 9.50
CA ILE A 164 4.46 -21.76 10.45
C ILE A 164 5.59 -20.86 9.90
N SER A 165 5.92 -20.99 8.61
CA SER A 165 7.00 -20.21 8.00
C SER A 165 6.68 -18.71 7.93
N ASN A 166 5.42 -18.32 7.77
CA ASN A 166 4.98 -16.93 7.69
C ASN A 166 4.79 -16.27 9.07
N ALA A 167 4.90 -17.02 10.17
CA ALA A 167 4.87 -16.47 11.53
C ALA A 167 6.28 -16.20 12.10
N VAL A 168 7.32 -16.68 11.43
CA VAL A 168 8.74 -16.53 11.81
C VAL A 168 9.46 -15.50 10.93
N ILE A 169 8.88 -15.18 9.77
CA ILE A 169 9.31 -14.17 8.79
C ILE A 169 8.57 -12.86 9.05
#